data_AF-A0A9D5A8Q4-F1
#
_entry.id   AF-A0A9D5A8Q4-F1
#
_cell.length_a   1.000
_cell.length_b   1.000
_cell.length_c   1.000
_cell.angle_alpha   90.00
_cell.angle_beta   90.00
_cell.angle_gamma   90.00
#
_symmetry.space_group_name_H-M   'P 1'
#
loop_
_entity.id
_entity.type
_entity.pdbx_description
1 polymer ?
#
loop_
_entity_poly.entity_id
_entity_poly.type
_entity_poly.pdbx_seq_one_letter_code
_entity_poly.pdbx_strand_id
1 'polypeptide(L)'
;MIFSMTFFRPSSFIILLAYGALIVLVALTPCWYVMVTHIQKRANLHSKNIMSHLQSEIDDSAELLQPLKFSSVKLSRLLSSTVNSPNITFSDINTKVAPLLFQALKTIPHLTQISFIGTQGLFFTHYNDGDQVLAMYSNSSIVDASNKTIYYIQHVNRDTGEIFGEALISNKTIDIKTSLINGTNDTRCEFASIGTKLNNVSELMFVNSARINQIGVISLGFSAKTIADYVTRFVDRQGTKSCLATKDGNVIAKWNQNIGLKILKDSVLLQSLNA
;
A
#
# COMPACT_ATOMS: atom_id res chain seq x y z
N MET A 1 67.42 51.29 61.50
CA MET A 1 67.72 51.03 60.08
C MET A 1 66.56 50.22 59.53
N ILE A 2 65.73 50.92 58.77
CA ILE A 2 64.43 50.49 58.23
C ILE A 2 64.70 49.62 57.01
N PHE A 3 64.06 48.44 56.91
CA PHE A 3 63.39 48.01 55.68
C PHE A 3 62.46 46.82 56.01
N SER A 4 61.22 47.19 56.33
CA SER A 4 60.10 46.30 56.53
C SER A 4 59.65 45.72 55.18
N MET A 5 59.35 44.42 55.20
CA MET A 5 58.44 43.67 54.32
C MET A 5 57.78 44.48 53.19
N THR A 6 58.20 44.29 51.94
CA THR A 6 57.38 44.58 50.74
C THR A 6 58.03 43.97 49.50
N PHE A 7 58.15 42.64 49.48
CA PHE A 7 58.58 41.93 48.26
C PHE A 7 57.89 40.56 48.11
N PHE A 8 56.64 40.42 48.57
CA PHE A 8 55.79 39.32 48.10
C PHE A 8 55.09 39.78 46.81
N ARG A 9 55.76 39.42 45.72
CA ARG A 9 55.63 39.92 44.35
C ARG A 9 54.29 39.56 43.68
N PRO A 10 53.85 40.34 42.67
CA PRO A 10 52.70 40.06 41.79
C PRO A 10 52.70 38.64 41.17
N SER A 11 53.86 37.97 41.12
CA SER A 11 53.99 36.59 40.66
C SER A 11 53.25 35.55 41.52
N SER A 12 53.17 35.76 42.85
CA SER A 12 52.46 34.82 43.75
C SER A 12 50.95 34.81 43.53
N PHE A 13 50.38 35.99 43.26
CA PHE A 13 48.97 36.16 42.94
C PHE A 13 48.60 35.53 41.59
N ILE A 14 49.48 35.67 40.58
CA ILE A 14 49.30 35.03 39.26
C ILE A 14 49.31 33.50 39.38
N ILE A 15 50.21 32.93 40.20
CA ILE A 15 50.27 31.48 40.43
C ILE A 15 49.00 30.99 41.11
N LEU A 16 48.51 31.70 42.14
CA LEU A 16 47.27 31.34 42.83
C LEU A 16 46.06 31.39 41.87
N LEU A 17 45.99 32.41 41.01
CA LEU A 17 44.97 32.53 39.96
C LEU A 17 45.05 31.39 38.94
N ALA A 18 46.24 31.00 38.52
CA ALA A 18 46.45 29.89 37.61
C ALA A 18 46.00 28.55 38.22
N TYR A 19 46.33 28.28 39.49
CA TYR A 19 45.85 27.10 40.21
C TYR A 19 44.33 27.13 40.42
N GLY A 20 43.76 28.28 40.76
CA GLY A 20 42.30 28.44 40.87
C GLY A 20 41.58 28.15 39.55
N ALA A 21 42.10 28.68 38.44
CA ALA A 21 41.56 28.40 37.10
C ALA A 21 41.71 26.92 36.71
N LEU A 22 42.84 26.28 37.06
CA LEU A 22 43.06 24.86 36.80
C LEU A 22 42.09 23.97 37.59
N ILE A 23 41.83 24.29 38.86
CA ILE A 23 40.86 23.57 39.70
C ILE A 23 39.44 23.71 39.13
N VAL A 24 39.06 24.91 38.70
CA VAL A 24 37.75 25.15 38.05
C VAL A 24 37.62 24.35 36.76
N LEU A 25 38.66 24.32 35.92
CA LEU A 25 38.68 23.54 34.69
C LEU A 25 38.54 22.03 34.97
N VAL A 26 39.29 21.52 35.95
CA VAL A 26 39.24 20.11 36.36
C VAL A 26 37.88 19.75 36.94
N ALA A 27 37.23 20.66 37.69
CA ALA A 27 35.90 20.44 38.25
C ALA A 27 34.76 20.52 37.21
N LEU A 28 34.91 21.38 36.19
CA LEU A 28 33.94 21.51 35.09
C LEU A 28 33.95 20.31 34.14
N THR A 29 35.11 19.67 33.96
CA THR A 29 35.28 18.53 33.04
C THR A 29 34.33 17.34 33.35
N PRO A 30 34.23 16.83 34.60
CA PRO A 30 33.29 15.76 34.93
C PRO A 30 31.83 16.23 34.86
N CYS A 31 31.53 17.49 35.21
CA CYS A 31 30.19 18.06 35.09
C CYS A 31 29.72 18.08 33.62
N TRP A 32 30.57 18.56 32.72
CA TRP A 32 30.34 18.53 31.27
C TRP A 32 30.15 17.09 30.77
N TYR A 33 31.01 16.17 31.19
CA TYR A 33 30.90 14.77 30.80
C TYR A 33 29.57 14.13 31.24
N VAL A 34 29.12 14.39 32.46
CA VAL A 34 27.81 13.90 32.96
C VAL A 34 26.65 14.51 32.18
N MET A 35 26.74 15.80 31.84
CA MET A 35 25.70 16.48 31.05
C MET A 35 25.61 15.90 29.62
N VAL A 36 26.74 15.74 28.93
CA VAL A 36 26.80 15.16 27.58
C VAL A 36 26.29 13.72 27.58
N THR A 37 26.68 12.90 28.55
CA THR A 37 26.22 11.51 28.64
C THR A 37 24.73 11.41 28.96
N HIS A 38 24.16 12.32 29.77
CA HIS A 38 22.71 12.39 29.98
C HIS A 38 21.96 12.78 28.71
N ILE A 39 22.43 13.79 27.98
CA ILE A 39 21.83 14.22 26.71
C ILE A 39 21.88 13.07 25.70
N GLN A 40 23.02 12.38 25.57
CA GLN A 40 23.17 11.23 24.68
C GLN A 40 22.22 10.09 25.06
N LYS A 41 22.10 9.75 26.35
CA LYS A 41 21.16 8.72 26.83
C LYS A 41 19.71 9.10 26.53
N ARG A 42 19.33 10.36 26.78
CA ARG A 42 17.97 10.86 26.50
C ARG A 42 17.68 10.83 25.00
N ALA A 43 18.62 11.27 24.16
CA ALA A 43 18.49 11.22 22.70
C ALA A 43 18.35 9.78 22.19
N ASN A 44 19.16 8.85 22.71
CA ASN A 44 19.08 7.43 22.35
C ASN A 44 17.75 6.80 22.79
N LEU A 45 17.26 7.11 23.99
CA LEU A 45 15.98 6.59 24.48
C LEU A 45 14.81 7.16 23.68
N HIS A 46 14.84 8.46 23.37
CA HIS A 46 13.85 9.11 22.52
C HIS A 46 13.85 8.51 21.10
N SER A 47 15.02 8.30 20.51
CA SER A 47 15.16 7.65 19.20
C SER A 47 14.62 6.22 19.20
N LYS A 48 14.92 5.43 20.24
CA LYS A 48 14.38 4.07 20.39
C LYS A 48 12.85 4.08 20.51
N ASN A 49 12.29 4.98 21.32
CA ASN A 49 10.84 5.10 21.47
C ASN A 49 10.15 5.49 20.17
N ILE A 50 10.70 6.44 19.41
CA ILE A 50 10.18 6.80 18.08
C ILE A 50 10.22 5.58 17.16
N MET A 51 11.36 4.86 17.12
CA MET A 51 11.49 3.68 16.27
C MET A 51 10.46 2.59 16.62
N SER A 52 10.29 2.28 17.91
CA SER A 52 9.30 1.28 18.34
C SER A 52 7.88 1.71 18.02
N HIS A 53 7.56 3.01 18.16
CA HIS A 53 6.23 3.53 17.83
C HIS A 53 5.96 3.48 16.32
N LEU A 54 6.94 3.86 15.50
CA LEU A 54 6.82 3.78 14.05
C LEU A 54 6.66 2.32 13.61
N GLN A 55 7.39 1.40 14.23
CA GLN A 55 7.25 -0.03 13.94
C GLN A 55 5.83 -0.52 14.27
N SER A 56 5.30 -0.21 15.46
CA SER A 56 3.93 -0.61 15.82
C SER A 56 2.89 -0.02 14.89
N GLU A 57 3.05 1.24 14.48
CA GLU A 57 2.11 1.91 13.58
C GLU A 57 2.14 1.35 12.15
N ILE A 58 3.33 0.94 11.68
CA ILE A 58 3.49 0.18 10.43
C ILE A 58 2.83 -1.18 10.54
N ASP A 59 3.02 -1.90 11.65
CA ASP A 59 2.44 -3.22 11.88
C ASP A 59 0.90 -3.15 11.93
N ASP A 60 0.34 -2.18 12.65
CA ASP A 60 -1.11 -1.90 12.70
C ASP A 60 -1.66 -1.59 11.30
N SER A 61 -0.96 -0.71 10.56
CA SER A 61 -1.34 -0.36 9.18
C SER A 61 -1.31 -1.57 8.25
N ALA A 62 -0.34 -2.47 8.43
CA ALA A 62 -0.22 -3.71 7.66
C ALA A 62 -1.30 -4.73 8.01
N GLU A 63 -1.73 -4.81 9.27
CA GLU A 63 -2.85 -5.64 9.69
C GLU A 63 -4.16 -5.22 9.01
N LEU A 64 -4.34 -3.91 8.81
CA LEU A 64 -5.51 -3.36 8.12
C LEU A 64 -5.49 -3.65 6.61
N LEU A 65 -4.35 -4.08 6.05
CA LEU A 65 -4.23 -4.63 4.70
C LEU A 65 -4.50 -6.14 4.63
N GLN A 66 -4.72 -6.83 5.74
CA GLN A 66 -5.05 -8.27 5.73
C GLN A 66 -6.35 -8.58 4.99
N PRO A 67 -7.44 -7.80 5.12
CA PRO A 67 -8.66 -8.01 4.32
C PRO A 67 -8.40 -7.95 2.81
N LEU A 68 -7.50 -7.06 2.35
CA LEU A 68 -7.07 -6.99 0.95
C LEU A 68 -6.40 -8.28 0.48
N LYS A 69 -5.64 -8.92 1.38
CA LYS A 69 -4.92 -10.17 1.14
C LYS A 69 -5.86 -11.38 1.05
N PHE A 70 -6.78 -11.53 2.01
CA PHE A 70 -7.53 -12.78 2.14
C PHE A 70 -8.91 -12.78 1.48
N SER A 71 -9.46 -11.63 1.10
CA SER A 71 -10.83 -11.57 0.55
C SER A 71 -10.97 -12.34 -0.76
N SER A 72 -9.98 -12.28 -1.64
CA SER A 72 -9.96 -13.04 -2.90
C SER A 72 -10.00 -14.55 -2.63
N VAL A 73 -9.16 -15.05 -1.72
CA VAL A 73 -9.10 -16.49 -1.37
C VAL A 73 -10.40 -16.99 -0.74
N LYS A 74 -11.01 -16.20 0.16
CA LYS A 74 -12.29 -16.57 0.79
C LYS A 74 -13.41 -16.61 -0.25
N LEU A 75 -13.49 -15.59 -1.10
CA LEU A 75 -14.51 -15.54 -2.16
C LEU A 75 -14.30 -16.64 -3.20
N SER A 76 -13.06 -16.98 -3.53
CA SER A 76 -12.78 -18.02 -4.52
C SER A 76 -13.22 -19.39 -4.01
N ARG A 77 -13.00 -19.69 -2.73
CA ARG A 77 -13.51 -20.91 -2.08
C ARG A 77 -15.03 -20.95 -2.07
N LEU A 78 -15.69 -19.84 -1.78
CA LEU A 78 -17.15 -19.74 -1.84
C LEU A 78 -17.65 -20.06 -3.25
N LEU A 79 -17.11 -19.38 -4.26
CA LEU A 79 -17.47 -19.61 -5.67
C LEU A 79 -17.16 -21.03 -6.14
N SER A 80 -16.04 -21.60 -5.70
CA SER A 80 -15.67 -22.99 -5.96
C SER A 80 -16.65 -24.00 -5.39
N SER A 81 -17.34 -23.67 -4.29
CA SER A 81 -18.40 -24.51 -3.72
C SER A 81 -19.76 -24.32 -4.39
N THR A 82 -20.02 -23.12 -4.92
CA THR A 82 -21.29 -22.79 -5.59
C THR A 82 -21.32 -23.28 -7.04
N VAL A 83 -20.19 -23.22 -7.74
CA VAL A 83 -20.07 -23.63 -9.14
C VAL A 83 -19.34 -24.97 -9.20
N ASN A 84 -20.09 -26.07 -9.25
CA ASN A 84 -19.55 -27.45 -9.31
C ASN A 84 -19.41 -28.01 -10.74
N SER A 85 -19.51 -27.17 -11.78
CA SER A 85 -19.39 -27.60 -13.18
C SER A 85 -18.05 -27.16 -13.77
N PRO A 86 -17.30 -28.04 -14.45
CA PRO A 86 -16.05 -27.68 -15.12
C PRO A 86 -16.28 -26.78 -16.35
N ASN A 87 -17.47 -26.86 -16.96
CA ASN A 87 -17.87 -26.02 -18.09
C ASN A 87 -18.89 -24.99 -17.61
N ILE A 88 -18.45 -23.76 -17.41
CA ILE A 88 -19.30 -22.65 -16.97
C ILE A 88 -19.83 -21.89 -18.19
N THR A 89 -21.15 -21.69 -18.27
CA THR A 89 -21.76 -20.86 -19.32
C THR A 89 -21.91 -19.41 -18.85
N PHE A 90 -22.16 -18.48 -19.78
CA PHE A 90 -22.48 -17.10 -19.40
C PHE A 90 -23.74 -17.01 -18.50
N SER A 91 -24.73 -17.88 -18.73
CA SER A 91 -25.93 -17.97 -17.88
C SER A 91 -25.58 -18.38 -16.44
N ASP A 92 -24.66 -19.34 -16.28
CA ASP A 92 -24.15 -19.72 -14.95
C ASP A 92 -23.40 -18.56 -14.29
N ILE A 93 -22.61 -17.80 -15.05
CA ILE A 93 -21.92 -16.61 -14.52
C ILE A 93 -22.95 -15.59 -14.05
N ASN A 94 -23.94 -15.27 -14.87
CA ASN A 94 -24.94 -14.25 -14.55
C ASN A 94 -25.82 -14.64 -13.34
N THR A 95 -26.15 -15.92 -13.18
CA THR A 95 -27.08 -16.37 -12.13
C THR A 95 -26.39 -16.80 -10.82
N LYS A 96 -25.14 -17.29 -10.88
CA LYS A 96 -24.44 -17.83 -9.71
C LYS A 96 -23.22 -17.00 -9.30
N VAL A 97 -22.50 -16.42 -10.24
CA VAL A 97 -21.24 -15.70 -9.97
C VAL A 97 -21.51 -14.21 -9.75
N ALA A 98 -22.19 -13.55 -10.69
CA ALA A 98 -22.44 -12.11 -10.66
C ALA A 98 -23.10 -11.63 -9.35
N PRO A 99 -24.13 -12.29 -8.79
CA PRO A 99 -24.72 -11.86 -7.52
C PRO A 99 -23.73 -11.91 -6.35
N LEU A 100 -22.88 -12.95 -6.30
CA LEU A 100 -21.84 -13.07 -5.28
C LEU A 100 -20.75 -12.01 -5.43
N LEU A 101 -20.38 -11.67 -6.68
CA LEU A 101 -19.46 -10.57 -6.94
C LEU A 101 -20.06 -9.22 -6.50
N PHE A 102 -21.34 -8.99 -6.78
CA PHE A 102 -22.04 -7.78 -6.36
C PHE A 102 -22.11 -7.65 -4.85
N GLN A 103 -22.50 -8.73 -4.16
CA GLN A 103 -22.53 -8.76 -2.71
C GLN A 103 -21.14 -8.51 -2.11
N ALA A 104 -20.09 -9.10 -2.69
CA ALA A 104 -18.71 -8.83 -2.28
C ALA A 104 -18.32 -7.35 -2.50
N LEU A 105 -18.66 -6.75 -3.64
CA LEU A 105 -18.41 -5.34 -3.93
C LEU A 105 -19.06 -4.41 -2.88
N LYS A 106 -20.27 -4.75 -2.43
CA LYS A 106 -21.02 -3.98 -1.44
C LYS A 106 -20.53 -4.16 0.00
N THR A 107 -19.94 -5.31 0.32
CA THR A 107 -19.58 -5.70 1.69
C THR A 107 -18.10 -5.51 2.01
N ILE A 108 -17.22 -5.64 1.02
CA ILE A 108 -15.77 -5.49 1.21
C ILE A 108 -15.44 -3.98 1.18
N PRO A 109 -14.90 -3.41 2.27
CA PRO A 109 -14.54 -2.00 2.31
C PRO A 109 -13.52 -1.63 1.24
N HIS A 110 -13.70 -0.43 0.65
CA HIS A 110 -12.78 0.18 -0.32
C HIS A 110 -12.56 -0.61 -1.62
N LEU A 111 -13.34 -1.68 -1.84
CA LEU A 111 -13.35 -2.42 -3.08
C LEU A 111 -14.00 -1.55 -4.16
N THR A 112 -13.28 -1.33 -5.26
CA THR A 112 -13.74 -0.47 -6.37
C THR A 112 -14.12 -1.25 -7.61
N GLN A 113 -13.58 -2.45 -7.75
CA GLN A 113 -13.81 -3.31 -8.89
C GLN A 113 -13.68 -4.77 -8.46
N ILE A 114 -14.50 -5.63 -9.02
CA ILE A 114 -14.40 -7.06 -8.84
C ILE A 114 -14.75 -7.77 -10.15
N SER A 115 -13.90 -8.71 -10.57
CA SER A 115 -14.04 -9.39 -11.84
C SER A 115 -13.88 -10.91 -11.70
N PHE A 116 -14.58 -11.63 -12.55
CA PHE A 116 -14.42 -13.05 -12.83
C PHE A 116 -13.95 -13.24 -14.27
N ILE A 117 -12.97 -14.11 -14.45
CA ILE A 117 -12.45 -14.55 -15.75
C ILE A 117 -12.53 -16.07 -15.78
N GLY A 118 -13.36 -16.60 -16.67
CA GLY A 118 -13.45 -18.03 -16.92
C GLY A 118 -12.29 -18.55 -17.76
N THR A 119 -11.97 -19.84 -17.63
CA THR A 119 -10.93 -20.53 -18.44
C THR A 119 -11.19 -20.50 -19.95
N GLN A 120 -12.44 -20.30 -20.35
CA GLN A 120 -12.89 -20.20 -21.75
C GLN A 120 -12.92 -18.74 -22.26
N GLY A 121 -12.37 -17.79 -21.50
CA GLY A 121 -12.33 -16.38 -21.87
C GLY A 121 -13.63 -15.61 -21.59
N LEU A 122 -14.62 -16.24 -20.97
CA LEU A 122 -15.81 -15.53 -20.48
C LEU A 122 -15.39 -14.54 -19.39
N PHE A 123 -15.89 -13.31 -19.48
CA PHE A 123 -15.51 -12.23 -18.59
C PHE A 123 -16.75 -11.56 -17.99
N PHE A 124 -16.68 -11.26 -16.69
CA PHE A 124 -17.70 -10.49 -16.02
C PHE A 124 -17.08 -9.64 -14.91
N THR A 125 -17.45 -8.37 -14.80
CA THR A 125 -16.98 -7.49 -13.73
C THR A 125 -18.05 -6.53 -13.28
N HIS A 126 -18.02 -6.20 -11.99
CA HIS A 126 -18.66 -5.02 -11.45
C HIS A 126 -17.62 -3.99 -11.05
N TYR A 127 -17.90 -2.72 -11.29
CA TYR A 127 -17.06 -1.63 -10.87
C TYR A 127 -17.88 -0.40 -10.49
N ASN A 128 -17.34 0.39 -9.58
CA ASN A 128 -17.93 1.66 -9.18
C ASN A 128 -17.57 2.75 -10.19
N ASP A 129 -18.60 3.42 -10.71
CA ASP A 129 -18.49 4.59 -11.56
C ASP A 129 -19.18 5.77 -10.87
N GLY A 130 -18.39 6.54 -10.13
CA GLY A 130 -18.92 7.51 -9.18
C GLY A 130 -19.80 6.83 -8.13
N ASP A 131 -21.06 7.28 -8.04
CA ASP A 131 -22.06 6.76 -7.09
C ASP A 131 -22.84 5.55 -7.63
N GLN A 132 -22.59 5.14 -8.87
CA GLN A 132 -23.28 4.04 -9.54
C GLN A 132 -22.39 2.82 -9.66
N VAL A 133 -23.02 1.65 -9.78
CA VAL A 133 -22.33 0.39 -10.10
C VAL A 133 -22.69 0.02 -11.53
N LEU A 134 -21.67 -0.29 -12.32
CA LEU A 134 -21.82 -0.78 -13.68
C LEU A 134 -21.31 -2.22 -13.77
N ALA A 135 -21.90 -2.99 -14.67
CA ALA A 135 -21.41 -4.29 -15.08
C ALA A 135 -20.75 -4.17 -16.44
N MET A 136 -19.59 -4.81 -16.60
CA MET A 136 -19.02 -5.05 -17.92
C MET A 136 -18.81 -6.55 -18.10
N TYR A 137 -19.19 -7.09 -19.25
CA TYR A 137 -19.11 -8.52 -19.49
C TYR A 137 -18.91 -8.86 -20.96
N SER A 138 -18.43 -10.07 -21.21
CA SER A 138 -18.42 -10.68 -22.55
C SER A 138 -19.16 -12.01 -22.51
N ASN A 139 -20.12 -12.16 -23.42
CA ASN A 139 -20.94 -13.37 -23.58
C ASN A 139 -20.36 -14.35 -24.61
N SER A 140 -19.30 -13.96 -25.32
CA SER A 140 -18.56 -14.81 -26.27
C SER A 140 -17.31 -15.37 -25.62
N SER A 141 -17.05 -16.67 -25.77
CA SER A 141 -15.75 -17.25 -25.43
C SER A 141 -14.66 -16.73 -26.38
N ILE A 142 -13.40 -16.71 -25.91
CA ILE A 142 -12.26 -16.41 -26.79
C ILE A 142 -12.01 -17.66 -27.64
N VAL A 143 -12.62 -17.71 -28.83
CA VAL A 143 -12.52 -18.88 -29.73
C VAL A 143 -11.32 -18.76 -30.68
N ASP A 144 -10.81 -17.56 -30.99
CA ASP A 144 -9.65 -17.38 -31.87
C ASP A 144 -8.91 -16.05 -31.65
N ALA A 145 -7.59 -16.04 -31.89
CA ALA A 145 -6.71 -14.87 -31.76
C ALA A 145 -7.03 -13.70 -32.72
N SER A 146 -7.96 -13.91 -33.68
CA SER A 146 -8.34 -12.92 -34.70
C SER A 146 -9.67 -12.22 -34.42
N ASN A 147 -10.49 -12.69 -33.48
CA ASN A 147 -11.80 -12.09 -33.19
C ASN A 147 -11.73 -11.18 -31.97
N LYS A 148 -11.92 -9.88 -32.20
CA LYS A 148 -12.01 -8.86 -31.15
C LYS A 148 -13.15 -9.22 -30.19
N THR A 149 -12.82 -9.56 -28.95
CA THR A 149 -13.83 -9.82 -27.90
C THR A 149 -14.71 -8.59 -27.73
N ILE A 150 -16.02 -8.76 -27.91
CA ILE A 150 -17.00 -7.70 -27.69
C ILE A 150 -17.35 -7.67 -26.21
N TYR A 151 -17.32 -6.48 -25.63
CA TYR A 151 -17.72 -6.24 -24.27
C TYR A 151 -18.97 -5.37 -24.23
N TYR A 152 -19.86 -5.71 -23.30
CA TYR A 152 -21.09 -4.98 -23.03
C TYR A 152 -20.98 -4.30 -21.68
N ILE A 153 -21.49 -3.07 -21.58
CA ILE A 153 -21.60 -2.32 -20.33
C ILE A 153 -23.07 -2.03 -20.07
N GLN A 154 -23.53 -2.32 -18.85
CA GLN A 154 -24.90 -2.09 -18.40
C GLN A 154 -24.95 -1.56 -16.97
N HIS A 155 -26.06 -0.90 -16.64
CA HIS A 155 -26.34 -0.48 -15.28
C HIS A 155 -26.68 -1.69 -14.41
N VAL A 156 -26.34 -1.59 -13.12
CA VAL A 156 -26.60 -2.62 -12.12
C VAL A 156 -27.54 -2.07 -11.07
N ASN A 157 -28.59 -2.82 -10.74
CA ASN A 157 -29.54 -2.45 -9.71
C ASN A 157 -28.81 -2.36 -8.36
N ARG A 158 -28.96 -1.23 -7.66
CA ARG A 158 -28.21 -0.92 -6.44
C ARG A 158 -28.47 -1.89 -5.27
N ASP A 159 -29.63 -2.53 -5.29
CA ASP A 159 -30.12 -3.39 -4.22
C ASP A 159 -29.97 -4.87 -4.58
N THR A 160 -30.26 -5.25 -5.83
CA THR A 160 -30.26 -6.67 -6.25
C THR A 160 -28.97 -7.12 -6.94
N GLY A 161 -28.21 -6.19 -7.53
CA GLY A 161 -27.05 -6.55 -8.35
C GLY A 161 -27.40 -7.04 -9.76
N GLU A 162 -28.67 -7.03 -10.13
CA GLU A 162 -29.11 -7.43 -11.47
C GLU A 162 -28.78 -6.36 -12.51
N ILE A 163 -28.30 -6.80 -13.67
CA ILE A 163 -28.06 -5.95 -14.83
C ILE A 163 -29.38 -5.51 -15.46
N PHE A 164 -29.49 -4.23 -15.82
CA PHE A 164 -30.69 -3.68 -16.44
C PHE A 164 -30.36 -2.55 -17.43
N GLY A 165 -31.35 -2.19 -18.25
CA GLY A 165 -31.23 -1.15 -19.27
C GLY A 165 -30.58 -1.66 -20.57
N GLU A 166 -30.34 -0.74 -21.50
CA GLU A 166 -29.73 -1.06 -22.78
C GLU A 166 -28.22 -1.31 -22.63
N ALA A 167 -27.70 -2.33 -23.34
CA ALA A 167 -26.29 -2.67 -23.32
C ALA A 167 -25.49 -1.77 -24.25
N LEU A 168 -24.50 -1.07 -23.68
CA LEU A 168 -23.55 -0.28 -24.45
C LEU A 168 -22.37 -1.15 -24.88
N ILE A 169 -22.04 -1.13 -26.16
CA ILE A 169 -20.88 -1.86 -26.66
C ILE A 169 -19.61 -1.08 -26.36
N SER A 170 -18.67 -1.72 -25.66
CA SER A 170 -17.36 -1.17 -25.36
C SER A 170 -16.32 -1.74 -26.31
N ASN A 171 -15.58 -0.83 -26.95
CA ASN A 171 -14.44 -1.16 -27.82
C ASN A 171 -13.15 -1.40 -27.03
N LYS A 172 -13.21 -1.39 -25.69
CA LYS A 172 -12.03 -1.50 -24.83
C LYS A 172 -11.47 -2.91 -24.87
N THR A 173 -10.18 -3.03 -25.18
CA THR A 173 -9.46 -4.29 -25.05
C THR A 173 -9.01 -4.45 -23.60
N ILE A 174 -9.49 -5.49 -22.93
CA ILE A 174 -8.98 -5.89 -21.62
C ILE A 174 -7.81 -6.84 -21.87
N ASP A 175 -6.61 -6.41 -21.51
CA ASP A 175 -5.42 -7.27 -21.55
C ASP A 175 -5.48 -8.26 -20.38
N ILE A 176 -6.12 -9.40 -20.62
CA ILE A 176 -6.15 -10.48 -19.65
C ILE A 176 -4.83 -11.23 -19.79
N LYS A 177 -3.90 -11.01 -18.86
CA LYS A 177 -2.64 -11.74 -18.82
C LYS A 177 -2.94 -13.24 -18.83
N THR A 178 -2.52 -13.94 -19.87
CA THR A 178 -2.70 -15.39 -20.04
C THR A 178 -2.08 -16.19 -18.89
N SER A 179 -1.04 -15.66 -18.25
CA SER A 179 -0.45 -16.23 -17.03
C SER A 179 -1.42 -16.29 -15.84
N LEU A 180 -2.43 -15.42 -15.79
CA LEU A 180 -3.47 -15.43 -14.76
C LEU A 180 -4.43 -16.61 -14.95
N ILE A 181 -4.77 -16.94 -16.20
CA ILE A 181 -5.67 -18.05 -16.56
C ILE A 181 -4.93 -19.39 -16.54
N ASN A 182 -3.69 -19.43 -17.03
CA ASN A 182 -2.89 -20.64 -17.21
C ASN A 182 -1.94 -20.93 -16.04
N GLY A 183 -2.12 -20.26 -14.90
CA GLY A 183 -1.28 -20.43 -13.72
C GLY A 183 -1.09 -21.91 -13.37
N THR A 184 0.18 -22.29 -13.19
CA THR A 184 0.68 -23.63 -12.88
C THR A 184 -0.11 -24.30 -11.74
N ASN A 185 -0.11 -25.63 -11.70
CA ASN A 185 -0.87 -26.52 -10.80
C ASN A 185 -0.67 -26.30 -9.27
N ASP A 186 -0.03 -25.20 -8.86
CA ASP A 186 0.07 -24.83 -7.46
C ASP A 186 -1.29 -24.36 -6.92
N THR A 187 -1.75 -25.06 -5.90
CA THR A 187 -3.04 -24.89 -5.21
C THR A 187 -3.12 -23.61 -4.36
N ARG A 188 -2.12 -22.73 -4.42
CA ARG A 188 -1.98 -21.52 -3.56
C ARG A 188 -1.81 -20.22 -4.35
N CYS A 189 -2.36 -20.16 -5.57
CA CYS A 189 -2.21 -19.02 -6.48
C CYS A 189 -3.03 -17.79 -6.03
N GLU A 190 -2.52 -17.07 -5.04
CA GLU A 190 -2.86 -15.68 -4.74
C GLU A 190 -1.90 -14.77 -5.52
N PHE A 191 -2.44 -13.86 -6.34
CA PHE A 191 -1.64 -12.93 -7.12
C PHE A 191 -1.96 -11.49 -6.72
N ALA A 192 -0.96 -10.76 -6.23
CA ALA A 192 -1.08 -9.34 -5.97
C ALA A 192 -0.33 -8.55 -7.05
N SER A 193 -0.96 -7.53 -7.60
CA SER A 193 -0.36 -6.66 -8.62
C SER A 193 -0.91 -5.23 -8.51
N ILE A 194 -0.26 -4.29 -9.20
CA ILE A 194 -0.85 -2.98 -9.47
C ILE A 194 -1.43 -2.99 -10.87
N GLY A 195 -2.71 -2.61 -10.95
CA GLY A 195 -3.43 -2.41 -12.20
C GLY A 195 -3.98 -0.99 -12.28
N THR A 196 -4.72 -0.73 -13.35
CA THR A 196 -5.44 0.52 -13.58
C THR A 196 -6.94 0.28 -13.55
N LYS A 197 -7.73 1.26 -13.12
CA LYS A 197 -9.19 1.18 -13.13
C LYS A 197 -9.74 0.92 -14.52
N LEU A 198 -10.85 0.19 -14.57
CA LEU A 198 -11.54 -0.09 -15.82
C LEU A 198 -12.21 1.17 -16.42
N ASN A 199 -12.68 2.11 -15.62
CA ASN A 199 -13.24 3.38 -16.11
C ASN A 199 -12.19 4.49 -16.27
N ASN A 200 -11.06 4.43 -15.57
CA ASN A 200 -10.03 5.46 -15.62
C ASN A 200 -8.61 4.86 -15.59
N VAL A 201 -7.91 4.87 -16.71
CA VAL A 201 -6.56 4.27 -16.83
C VAL A 201 -5.50 5.05 -16.02
N SER A 202 -5.76 6.33 -15.73
CA SER A 202 -4.86 7.14 -14.90
C SER A 202 -4.94 6.80 -13.41
N GLU A 203 -5.98 6.09 -12.97
CA GLU A 203 -6.15 5.70 -11.58
C GLU A 203 -5.63 4.29 -11.32
N LEU A 204 -4.67 4.19 -10.40
CA LEU A 204 -4.07 2.92 -9.98
C LEU A 204 -4.94 2.16 -8.98
N MET A 205 -4.85 0.84 -9.02
CA MET A 205 -5.49 -0.07 -8.08
C MET A 205 -4.53 -1.16 -7.63
N PHE A 206 -4.66 -1.57 -6.37
CA PHE A 206 -4.12 -2.84 -5.91
C PHE A 206 -5.10 -3.94 -6.29
N VAL A 207 -4.61 -4.91 -7.04
CA VAL A 207 -5.39 -6.03 -7.54
C VAL A 207 -4.93 -7.30 -6.86
N ASN A 208 -5.85 -7.97 -6.15
CA ASN A 208 -5.62 -9.29 -5.60
C ASN A 208 -6.49 -10.32 -6.33
N SER A 209 -5.87 -11.36 -6.86
CA SER A 209 -6.55 -12.42 -7.58
C SER A 209 -6.40 -13.78 -6.92
N ALA A 210 -7.43 -14.60 -7.03
CA ALA A 210 -7.44 -15.97 -6.54
C ALA A 210 -8.13 -16.91 -7.54
N ARG A 211 -7.58 -18.12 -7.68
CA ARG A 211 -8.13 -19.17 -8.55
C ARG A 211 -9.40 -19.78 -7.97
N ILE A 212 -10.36 -20.05 -8.84
CA ILE A 212 -11.60 -20.78 -8.57
C ILE A 212 -11.50 -22.15 -9.26
N ASN A 213 -11.02 -23.15 -8.52
CA ASN A 213 -10.82 -24.52 -9.01
C ASN A 213 -10.30 -24.57 -10.47
N GLN A 214 -10.98 -25.30 -11.35
CA GLN A 214 -10.66 -25.42 -12.78
C GLN A 214 -11.53 -24.49 -13.66
N ILE A 215 -12.27 -23.57 -13.05
CA ILE A 215 -13.35 -22.83 -13.71
C ILE A 215 -12.90 -21.43 -14.11
N GLY A 216 -12.04 -20.81 -13.31
CA GLY A 216 -11.56 -19.47 -13.61
C GLY A 216 -10.78 -18.82 -12.48
N VAL A 217 -10.70 -17.49 -12.53
CA VAL A 217 -10.03 -16.63 -11.56
C VAL A 217 -10.94 -15.47 -11.21
N ILE A 218 -10.92 -15.07 -9.94
CA ILE A 218 -11.45 -13.78 -9.52
C ILE A 218 -10.34 -12.80 -9.21
N SER A 219 -10.64 -11.53 -9.42
CA SER A 219 -9.76 -10.41 -9.16
C SER A 219 -10.53 -9.32 -8.44
N LEU A 220 -9.99 -8.86 -7.31
CA LEU A 220 -10.51 -7.78 -6.48
C LEU A 220 -9.58 -6.58 -6.61
N GLY A 221 -10.11 -5.46 -7.10
CA GLY A 221 -9.40 -4.21 -7.34
C GLY A 221 -9.78 -3.14 -6.33
N PHE A 222 -8.79 -2.68 -5.57
CA PHE A 222 -8.95 -1.67 -4.53
C PHE A 222 -8.22 -0.39 -4.92
N SER A 223 -8.81 0.76 -4.60
CA SER A 223 -8.24 2.06 -4.91
C SER A 223 -6.87 2.25 -4.27
N ALA A 224 -5.83 2.43 -5.09
CA ALA A 224 -4.48 2.67 -4.59
C ALA A 224 -4.40 3.98 -3.81
N LYS A 225 -5.15 5.00 -4.24
CA LYS A 225 -5.30 6.27 -3.51
C LYS A 225 -5.90 6.07 -2.13
N THR A 226 -6.98 5.29 -2.01
CA THR A 226 -7.63 5.08 -0.71
C THR A 226 -6.72 4.36 0.26
N ILE A 227 -5.99 3.35 -0.22
CA ILE A 227 -4.99 2.62 0.58
C ILE A 227 -3.82 3.51 0.95
N ALA A 228 -3.32 4.30 0.01
CA ALA A 228 -2.28 5.30 0.22
C ALA A 228 -2.68 6.30 1.32
N ASP A 229 -3.84 6.94 1.16
CA ASP A 229 -4.38 7.90 2.13
C ASP A 229 -4.57 7.26 3.51
N TYR A 230 -4.93 5.98 3.56
CA TYR A 230 -5.06 5.24 4.80
C TYR A 230 -3.70 5.07 5.49
N VAL A 231 -2.70 4.54 4.78
CA VAL A 231 -1.36 4.28 5.32
C VAL A 231 -0.64 5.58 5.71
N THR A 232 -0.78 6.65 4.92
CA THR A 232 -0.07 7.91 5.19
C THR A 232 -0.65 8.70 6.36
N ARG A 233 -1.97 8.62 6.59
CA ARG A 233 -2.65 9.33 7.70
C ARG A 233 -2.15 8.96 9.09
N PHE A 234 -1.73 7.72 9.29
CA PHE A 234 -1.18 7.27 10.57
C PHE A 234 0.18 7.93 10.81
N VAL A 235 1.09 7.75 9.86
CA VAL A 235 2.48 8.21 9.98
C VAL A 235 2.61 9.75 10.02
N ASP A 236 1.71 10.53 9.44
CA ASP A 236 1.85 11.99 9.43
C ASP A 236 1.52 12.67 10.78
N ARG A 237 0.90 11.97 11.74
CA ARG A 237 0.47 12.53 13.04
C ARG A 237 1.61 12.98 13.97
N GLN A 238 2.84 12.55 13.72
CA GLN A 238 4.00 12.86 14.58
C GLN A 238 5.07 13.74 13.90
N GLY A 239 4.73 14.40 12.78
CA GLY A 239 5.70 15.17 11.99
C GLY A 239 6.64 14.30 11.16
N THR A 240 6.38 13.00 11.13
CA THR A 240 7.00 12.03 10.23
C THR A 240 6.34 12.07 8.85
N LYS A 241 7.05 11.53 7.86
CA LYS A 241 6.73 11.69 6.44
C LYS A 241 6.79 10.32 5.79
N SER A 242 5.70 9.84 5.23
CA SER A 242 5.60 8.50 4.66
C SER A 242 5.52 8.50 3.14
N CYS A 243 5.94 7.39 2.54
CA CYS A 243 5.73 7.12 1.12
C CYS A 243 5.35 5.66 0.94
N LEU A 244 4.49 5.39 -0.03
CA LEU A 244 4.11 4.04 -0.42
C LEU A 244 4.60 3.79 -1.84
N ALA A 245 5.22 2.64 -2.07
CA ALA A 245 5.83 2.31 -3.36
C ALA A 245 5.90 0.79 -3.57
N THR A 246 5.99 0.40 -4.83
CA THR A 246 6.20 -1.00 -5.24
C THR A 246 7.65 -1.41 -5.06
N LYS A 247 7.88 -2.72 -4.96
CA LYS A 247 9.21 -3.34 -4.99
C LYS A 247 10.04 -2.96 -6.23
N ASP A 248 9.35 -2.69 -7.34
CA ASP A 248 9.96 -2.28 -8.61
C ASP A 248 10.28 -0.77 -8.68
N GLY A 249 10.02 -0.03 -7.60
CA GLY A 249 10.40 1.37 -7.47
C GLY A 249 9.34 2.38 -7.89
N ASN A 250 8.17 1.93 -8.36
CA ASN A 250 7.06 2.84 -8.69
C ASN A 250 6.42 3.39 -7.40
N VAL A 251 6.45 4.71 -7.23
CA VAL A 251 5.85 5.41 -6.09
C VAL A 251 4.34 5.55 -6.29
N ILE A 252 3.58 5.09 -5.32
CA ILE A 252 2.10 5.07 -5.29
C ILE A 252 1.57 6.27 -4.51
N ALA A 253 2.26 6.63 -3.42
CA ALA A 253 1.94 7.76 -2.57
C ALA A 253 3.22 8.47 -2.16
N LYS A 254 3.24 9.80 -2.27
CA LYS A 254 4.41 10.62 -1.97
C LYS A 254 4.04 11.70 -0.97
N TRP A 255 4.85 11.82 0.08
CA TRP A 255 4.71 12.87 1.10
C TRP A 255 4.89 14.31 0.52
N ASN A 256 5.76 14.53 -0.48
CA ASN A 256 5.98 15.85 -1.10
C ASN A 256 6.53 15.73 -2.53
N GLN A 257 6.02 16.57 -3.45
CA GLN A 257 6.44 16.61 -4.85
C GLN A 257 7.92 16.99 -5.05
N ASN A 258 8.53 17.80 -4.16
CA ASN A 258 9.87 18.39 -4.34
C ASN A 258 11.06 17.49 -3.95
N ILE A 259 10.84 16.29 -3.43
CA ILE A 259 11.92 15.36 -3.09
C ILE A 259 11.87 14.19 -4.06
N GLY A 260 12.87 14.02 -4.92
CA GLY A 260 13.01 12.81 -5.73
C GLY A 260 13.18 11.60 -4.82
N LEU A 261 12.27 10.63 -4.91
CA LEU A 261 12.36 9.39 -4.14
C LEU A 261 12.54 8.24 -5.11
N LYS A 262 13.65 7.51 -4.98
CA LYS A 262 13.96 6.34 -5.79
C LYS A 262 14.18 5.15 -4.88
N ILE A 263 13.35 4.12 -5.02
CA ILE A 263 13.50 2.87 -4.26
C ILE A 263 14.30 1.88 -5.12
N LEU A 264 15.38 1.36 -4.55
CA LEU A 264 16.25 0.35 -5.13
C LEU A 264 16.21 -0.89 -4.25
N LYS A 265 15.33 -1.83 -4.59
CA LYS A 265 15.08 -3.08 -3.84
C LYS A 265 14.79 -2.83 -2.35
N ASP A 266 15.83 -2.77 -1.53
CA ASP A 266 15.79 -2.65 -0.07
C ASP A 266 16.30 -1.28 0.42
N SER A 267 16.70 -0.40 -0.50
CA SER A 267 17.27 0.92 -0.22
C SER A 267 16.36 2.04 -0.74
N VAL A 268 16.18 3.10 0.05
CA VAL A 268 15.48 4.31 -0.38
C VAL A 268 16.48 5.43 -0.59
N LEU A 269 16.58 5.96 -1.81
CA LEU A 269 17.35 7.15 -2.13
C LEU A 269 16.43 8.37 -2.14
N LEU A 270 16.75 9.32 -1.27
CA LEU A 270 16.13 10.65 -1.21
C LEU A 270 17.07 11.63 -1.90
N GLN A 271 16.64 12.16 -3.04
CA GLN A 271 17.32 13.21 -3.76
C GLN A 271 16.51 14.49 -3.61
N SER A 272 17.07 15.52 -2.99
CA SER A 272 16.46 16.85 -3.04
C SER A 272 16.48 17.31 -4.50
N LEU A 273 15.31 17.52 -5.10
CA LEU A 273 15.23 18.26 -6.36
C LEU A 273 15.29 19.73 -5.93
N ASN A 274 16.38 20.40 -6.28
CA ASN A 274 16.80 21.73 -5.82
C ASN A 274 15.67 22.69 -5.41
N ALA A 275 15.88 23.35 -4.27
CA ALA A 275 15.23 24.61 -3.90
C ALA A 275 15.75 25.76 -4.79
#